data_AF-A0A226X4M5-F1
#
_entry.id   AF-A0A226X4M5-F1
#
_cell.length_a   1.000
_cell.length_b   1.000
_cell.length_c   1.000
_cell.angle_alpha   90.00
_cell.angle_beta   90.00
_cell.angle_gamma   90.00
#
_symmetry.space_group_name_H-M   'P 1'
#
loop_
_entity.id
_entity.type
_entity.pdbx_description
1 polymer ?
#
loop_
_entity_poly.entity_id
_entity_poly.type
_entity_poly.pdbx_seq_one_letter_code
_entity_poly.pdbx_strand_id
1 'polypeptide(L)'
;MRVAECFGRRARHIPEGELSGIEPWGRIFNDVLSNEKKESVVSEVLEYKSWVCLICGWIYNEEDGLPEEGIAAGTRFADIPDTWRCPLCDVGKDDFVAVEF
;
A
#
# COMPACT_ATOMS: atom_id res chain seq x y z
N MET A 1 34.80 51.95 41.31
CA MET A 1 33.38 51.61 41.48
C MET A 1 33.23 50.09 41.42
N ARG A 2 32.86 49.50 42.57
CA ARG A 2 32.36 48.12 42.87
C ARG A 2 33.04 46.87 42.26
N VAL A 3 33.54 46.08 43.20
CA VAL A 3 33.96 44.66 43.24
C VAL A 3 32.79 43.68 43.03
N ALA A 4 33.01 42.56 42.33
CA ALA A 4 32.89 41.17 42.83
C ALA A 4 32.71 40.13 41.69
N GLU A 5 33.42 39.01 41.83
CA GLU A 5 33.64 37.88 40.91
C GLU A 5 32.42 36.95 40.77
N CYS A 6 32.41 36.05 39.77
CA CYS A 6 32.19 34.59 39.99
C CYS A 6 32.12 33.75 38.69
N PHE A 7 32.99 32.72 38.65
CA PHE A 7 32.80 31.37 38.10
C PHE A 7 32.55 31.14 36.59
N GLY A 8 33.64 30.79 35.90
CA GLY A 8 33.79 29.44 35.36
C GLY A 8 32.77 28.94 34.33
N ARG A 9 33.12 29.05 33.05
CA ARG A 9 33.23 27.85 32.19
C ARG A 9 34.14 28.13 31.00
N ARG A 10 34.97 27.13 30.75
CA ARG A 10 36.15 27.11 29.89
C ARG A 10 35.74 27.22 28.42
N ALA A 11 36.46 28.05 27.67
CA ALA A 11 36.42 28.05 26.21
C ALA A 11 36.67 26.63 25.68
N ARG A 12 35.85 26.19 24.72
CA ARG A 12 36.34 25.36 23.63
C ARG A 12 35.86 25.94 22.32
N HIS A 13 36.85 26.50 21.63
CA HIS A 13 36.86 26.76 20.20
C HIS A 13 36.43 25.46 19.49
N ILE A 14 35.33 25.51 18.73
CA ILE A 14 34.94 24.41 17.84
C ILE A 14 35.66 24.69 16.51
N PRO A 15 36.60 23.85 16.05
CA PRO A 15 37.13 23.95 14.69
C PRO A 15 36.06 23.58 13.66
N GLU A 16 35.96 24.33 12.56
CA GLU A 16 34.96 24.20 11.47
C GLU A 16 35.17 22.94 10.59
N GLY A 17 35.19 21.74 11.18
CA GLY A 17 35.48 20.50 10.46
C GLY A 17 34.81 19.23 10.97
N GLU A 18 33.86 19.32 11.90
CA GLU A 18 33.22 18.16 12.54
C GLU A 18 31.69 18.23 12.47
N LEU A 19 31.17 18.33 11.24
CA LEU A 19 29.74 18.12 10.93
C LEU A 19 29.58 16.94 9.95
N SER A 20 30.38 15.89 10.12
CA SER A 20 30.24 14.62 9.40
C SER A 20 29.58 13.57 10.30
N GLY A 21 28.24 13.44 10.18
CA GLY A 21 27.45 12.42 10.88
C GLY A 21 27.06 12.86 12.28
N ILE A 22 25.85 12.75 12.77
CA ILE A 22 24.67 11.92 12.52
C ILE A 22 23.62 12.62 13.42
N GLU A 23 22.51 13.17 12.96
CA GLU A 23 21.29 12.47 12.57
C GLU A 23 20.48 13.38 11.62
N PRO A 24 20.35 13.00 10.34
CA PRO A 24 19.47 13.69 9.43
C PRO A 24 18.04 13.28 9.75
N TRP A 25 17.19 14.22 10.15
CA TRP A 25 15.73 14.09 10.11
C TRP A 25 15.20 13.75 8.69
N GLY A 26 16.07 13.63 7.68
CA GLY A 26 15.80 13.07 6.36
C GLY A 26 16.10 11.57 6.16
N ARG A 27 16.53 10.82 7.18
CA ARG A 27 16.81 9.37 7.04
C ARG A 27 15.61 8.48 7.43
N ILE A 28 14.82 8.86 8.43
CA ILE A 28 13.60 8.10 8.80
C ILE A 28 12.55 8.15 7.69
N PHE A 29 12.42 9.29 6.98
CA PHE A 29 11.45 9.42 5.90
C PHE A 29 11.79 8.54 4.68
N ASN A 30 13.09 8.34 4.38
CA ASN A 30 13.53 7.52 3.25
C ASN A 30 13.66 6.02 3.59
N ASP A 31 13.78 5.63 4.86
CA ASP A 31 13.75 4.22 5.29
C ASP A 31 12.33 3.63 5.32
N VAL A 32 11.28 4.43 5.60
CA VAL A 32 9.87 3.99 5.50
C VAL A 32 9.44 3.76 4.05
N LEU A 33 10.08 4.44 3.08
CA LEU A 33 9.84 4.20 1.66
C LEU A 33 10.57 2.97 1.10
N SER A 34 11.55 2.41 1.84
CA SER A 34 12.38 1.28 1.37
C SER A 34 12.08 -0.07 2.04
N ASN A 35 11.20 -0.16 3.04
CA ASN A 35 10.97 -1.42 3.76
C ASN A 35 9.64 -2.13 3.41
N GLU A 36 9.75 -2.97 2.36
CA GLU A 36 9.44 -4.41 2.40
C GLU A 36 8.01 -4.96 2.20
N LYS A 37 6.97 -4.18 1.87
CA LYS A 37 5.65 -4.81 1.60
C LYS A 37 4.82 -4.29 0.45
N LYS A 38 5.45 -3.73 -0.59
CA LYS A 38 4.70 -3.25 -1.76
C LYS A 38 5.28 -3.61 -3.13
N GLU A 39 6.42 -4.29 -3.19
CA GLU A 39 7.23 -4.38 -4.41
C GLU A 39 7.51 -5.82 -4.91
N SER A 40 6.83 -6.87 -4.41
CA SER A 40 7.13 -8.27 -4.80
C SER A 40 6.05 -8.99 -5.63
N VAL A 41 4.95 -8.34 -6.04
CA VAL A 41 3.91 -8.99 -6.87
C VAL A 41 3.48 -8.15 -8.08
N VAL A 42 4.28 -7.14 -8.45
CA VAL A 42 3.97 -6.22 -9.56
C VAL A 42 4.96 -6.43 -10.70
N SER A 43 4.98 -7.62 -11.33
CA SER A 43 5.87 -7.86 -12.47
C SER A 43 5.33 -8.72 -13.60
N GLU A 44 4.04 -9.01 -13.64
CA GLU A 44 3.32 -9.22 -14.90
C GLU A 44 1.95 -8.55 -14.75
N VAL A 45 1.77 -7.38 -15.37
CA VAL A 45 0.56 -6.55 -15.27
C VAL A 45 -0.57 -7.24 -16.01
N LEU A 46 -1.20 -8.21 -15.35
CA LEU A 46 -2.55 -8.62 -15.72
C LEU A 46 -3.46 -7.48 -15.28
N GLU A 47 -3.91 -6.70 -16.25
CA GLU A 47 -4.95 -5.68 -16.06
C GLU A 47 -6.23 -6.41 -15.64
N TYR A 48 -6.40 -6.60 -14.32
CA TYR A 48 -7.54 -7.27 -13.72
C TYR A 48 -8.73 -6.33 -13.69
N LYS A 49 -9.87 -6.83 -14.15
CA LYS A 49 -11.11 -6.04 -14.19
C LYS A 49 -11.92 -6.31 -12.93
N SER A 50 -12.60 -5.28 -12.47
CA SER A 50 -13.62 -5.42 -11.44
C SER A 50 -14.99 -5.56 -12.11
N TRP A 51 -15.85 -6.41 -11.57
CA TRP A 51 -17.19 -6.67 -12.09
C TRP A 51 -18.22 -6.39 -11.01
N VAL A 52 -19.18 -5.51 -11.27
CA VAL A 52 -20.25 -5.17 -10.33
C VAL A 52 -21.56 -5.84 -10.74
N CYS A 53 -22.21 -6.49 -9.77
CA CYS A 53 -23.57 -6.99 -9.92
C CYS A 53 -24.56 -5.81 -9.96
N LEU A 54 -25.33 -5.69 -11.02
CA LEU A 54 -26.32 -4.62 -11.18
C LEU A 54 -27.53 -4.76 -10.23
N ILE A 55 -27.74 -5.95 -9.67
CA ILE A 55 -28.91 -6.26 -8.82
C ILE A 55 -28.66 -5.89 -7.36
N CYS A 56 -27.48 -6.23 -6.82
CA CYS A 56 -27.16 -6.00 -5.40
C CYS A 56 -25.97 -5.05 -5.16
N GLY A 57 -25.19 -4.72 -6.20
CA GLY A 57 -23.99 -3.87 -6.08
C GLY A 57 -22.74 -4.59 -5.57
N TRP A 58 -22.75 -5.93 -5.50
CA TRP A 58 -21.56 -6.70 -5.13
C TRP A 58 -20.46 -6.59 -6.18
N ILE A 59 -19.20 -6.51 -5.76
CA ILE A 59 -18.05 -6.34 -6.65
C ILE A 59 -17.17 -7.59 -6.59
N TYR A 60 -17.03 -8.25 -7.74
CA TYR A 60 -16.04 -9.30 -7.98
C TYR A 60 -14.75 -8.66 -8.49
N ASN A 61 -13.62 -8.94 -7.84
CA ASN A 61 -12.31 -8.54 -8.33
C ASN A 61 -11.58 -9.77 -8.88
N GLU A 62 -11.18 -9.72 -10.16
CA GLU A 62 -10.43 -10.82 -10.78
C GLU A 62 -9.08 -11.08 -10.10
N GLU A 63 -8.46 -10.07 -9.49
CA GLU A 63 -7.18 -10.23 -8.78
C GLU A 63 -7.33 -11.09 -7.53
N ASP A 64 -8.42 -10.90 -6.78
CA ASP A 64 -8.69 -11.57 -5.51
C ASP A 64 -9.40 -12.92 -5.75
N GLY A 65 -10.17 -13.01 -6.84
CA GLY A 65 -11.01 -14.16 -7.13
C GLY A 65 -12.09 -14.33 -6.07
N LEU A 66 -12.46 -15.58 -5.79
CA LEU A 66 -13.39 -15.91 -4.71
C LEU A 66 -13.10 -17.32 -4.16
N PRO A 67 -12.03 -17.48 -3.36
CA PRO A 67 -11.57 -18.80 -2.92
C PRO A 67 -12.58 -19.51 -2.02
N GLU A 68 -13.49 -18.78 -1.38
CA GLU A 68 -14.60 -19.33 -0.58
C GLU A 68 -15.60 -20.13 -1.41
N GLU A 69 -15.81 -19.78 -2.68
CA GLU A 69 -16.67 -20.51 -3.63
C GLU A 69 -15.87 -21.43 -4.57
N GLY A 70 -14.54 -21.48 -4.39
CA GLY A 70 -13.64 -22.29 -5.22
C GLY A 70 -13.13 -21.58 -6.48
N ILE A 71 -13.27 -20.26 -6.59
CA ILE A 71 -12.69 -19.44 -7.66
C ILE A 71 -11.33 -18.93 -7.19
N ALA A 72 -10.24 -19.37 -7.82
CA ALA A 72 -8.90 -18.96 -7.41
C ALA A 72 -8.64 -17.47 -7.67
N ALA A 73 -7.77 -16.86 -6.86
CA ALA A 73 -7.25 -15.52 -7.13
C ALA A 73 -6.59 -15.43 -8.52
N GLY A 74 -6.84 -14.35 -9.25
CA GLY A 74 -6.39 -14.17 -10.63
C GLY A 74 -7.31 -14.80 -11.70
N THR A 75 -8.44 -15.41 -11.31
CA THR A 75 -9.39 -15.98 -12.27
C THR A 75 -10.18 -14.87 -12.98
N ARG A 76 -10.12 -14.84 -14.32
CA ARG A 76 -10.93 -13.89 -15.10
C ARG A 76 -12.41 -14.20 -14.96
N PHE A 77 -13.25 -13.17 -14.99
CA PHE A 77 -14.70 -13.37 -14.94
C PHE A 77 -15.21 -14.19 -16.13
N ALA A 78 -14.52 -14.13 -17.27
CA ALA A 78 -14.79 -14.95 -18.44
C ALA A 78 -14.56 -16.46 -18.21
N ASP A 79 -13.62 -16.84 -17.34
CA ASP A 79 -13.29 -18.23 -17.03
C ASP A 79 -14.24 -18.87 -15.99
N ILE A 80 -15.01 -18.05 -15.27
CA ILE A 80 -16.03 -18.54 -14.33
C ILE A 80 -17.15 -19.24 -15.12
N PRO A 81 -17.63 -20.43 -14.72
CA PRO A 81 -18.72 -21.10 -15.43
C PRO A 81 -20.03 -20.28 -15.39
N ASP A 82 -20.84 -20.32 -16.46
CA ASP A 82 -22.15 -19.64 -16.53
C ASP A 82 -23.19 -20.15 -15.50
N THR A 83 -22.90 -21.29 -14.88
CA THR A 83 -23.69 -21.83 -13.77
C THR A 83 -23.42 -21.12 -12.44
N TRP A 84 -22.33 -20.34 -12.33
CA TRP A 84 -22.05 -19.55 -11.14
C TRP A 84 -23.12 -18.46 -10.94
N ARG A 85 -23.33 -18.12 -9.67
CA ARG A 85 -24.36 -17.18 -9.22
C ARG A 85 -23.76 -16.23 -8.21
N CYS A 86 -24.25 -14.99 -8.19
CA CYS A 86 -23.80 -14.00 -7.21
C CYS A 86 -24.05 -14.52 -5.78
N PRO A 87 -23.03 -14.54 -4.88
CA PRO A 87 -23.18 -15.08 -3.52
C PRO A 87 -24.14 -14.26 -2.64
N LEU A 88 -24.44 -13.01 -3.01
CA LEU A 88 -25.35 -12.15 -2.26
C LEU A 88 -26.81 -12.19 -2.74
N CYS A 89 -27.07 -12.43 -4.02
CA CYS A 89 -28.42 -12.29 -4.59
C CYS A 89 -28.84 -13.40 -5.56
N ASP A 90 -27.99 -14.39 -5.78
CA ASP A 90 -28.27 -15.60 -6.58
C ASP A 90 -28.64 -15.34 -8.05
N VAL A 91 -28.24 -14.19 -8.60
CA VAL A 91 -28.42 -13.87 -10.03
C VAL A 91 -27.26 -14.37 -10.88
N GLY A 92 -27.48 -14.49 -12.19
CA GLY A 92 -26.50 -15.01 -13.14
C GLY A 92 -25.38 -14.03 -13.47
N LYS A 93 -24.39 -14.51 -14.24
CA LYS A 93 -23.28 -13.68 -14.74
C LYS A 93 -23.73 -12.58 -15.70
N ASP A 94 -24.88 -12.74 -16.35
CA ASP A 94 -25.44 -11.77 -17.30
C ASP A 94 -25.78 -10.42 -16.63
N ASP A 95 -26.01 -10.42 -15.32
CA ASP A 95 -26.33 -9.22 -14.54
C ASP A 95 -25.08 -8.49 -14.00
N PHE A 96 -23.87 -8.89 -14.44
CA PHE A 96 -22.62 -8.24 -14.05
C PHE A 96 -22.07 -7.35 -15.16
N VAL A 97 -21.50 -6.21 -14.78
CA VAL A 97 -20.81 -5.30 -15.70
C VAL A 97 -19.40 -5.02 -15.25
N ALA A 98 -18.46 -4.98 -16.19
CA ALA A 98 -17.09 -4.58 -15.93
C ALA A 98 -17.03 -3.08 -15.60
N VAL A 99 -16.33 -2.75 -14.52
CA VAL A 99 -16.09 -1.38 -14.07
C VAL A 99 -14.59 -1.12 -14.00
N GLU A 100 -14.21 0.06 -14.47
CA GLU A 100 -12.87 0.61 -14.38
C GLU A 100 -12.94 1.75 -13.34
N PHE A 101 -12.09 1.71 -12.31
CA PHE A 101 -12.05 2.71 -11.23
C PHE A 101 -10.92 3.73 -11.43
#